data_AF-A0A142YIA0-F1
#
_entry.id   AF-A0A142YIA0-F1
#
_cell.length_a   1.000
_cell.length_b   1.000
_cell.length_c   1.000
_cell.angle_alpha   90.00
_cell.angle_beta   90.00
_cell.angle_gamma   90.00
#
_symmetry.space_group_name_H-M   'P 1'
#
loop_
_entity.id
_entity.type
_entity.pdbx_description
1 polymer ?
#
loop_
_entity_poly.entity_id
_entity_poly.type
_entity_poly.pdbx_seq_one_letter_code
_entity_poly.pdbx_strand_id
1 'polypeptide(L)'
;MSTPPANPEVPGAAPASGNAPAPPPAVAAPVPPDVKLRGRDHFDGLKEELAGEEAIDRRLGEIEMLGEEAAIGWKPTAHPPVAPEVRFLHVSRTIHQLVTDRNRSVGIFLAVASILVAAATGLLNVKAEVAPIIPLRTIQYWCLPATFLTLAVLAVFISFLLIRARIGLIYEVAKLNVLMGLPSKRVERVNPLSIFYIMHLLVVVLGGASAGLAAAMLAYGWAVAVDVDVPAGSPESLNPGEGGAEVALPLGIGIGLGLFYVVGLLGLYYLTILRNTTDAKLDAARS
;
A
#
# COMPACT_ATOMS: atom_id res chain seq x y z
N MET A 1 73.88 4.26 -23.75
CA MET A 1 74.30 4.28 -25.17
C MET A 1 73.50 3.23 -25.91
N SER A 2 72.54 3.64 -26.76
CA SER A 2 71.99 2.86 -27.87
C SER A 2 71.00 3.75 -28.65
N THR A 3 71.49 4.26 -29.78
CA THR A 3 70.81 4.61 -31.05
C THR A 3 69.62 5.59 -31.10
N PRO A 4 69.79 6.74 -31.80
CA PRO A 4 68.76 7.53 -32.50
C PRO A 4 68.77 7.19 -34.02
N PRO A 5 68.18 7.95 -34.99
CA PRO A 5 67.08 8.94 -35.01
C PRO A 5 65.99 8.67 -36.11
N ALA A 6 65.14 9.67 -36.32
CA ALA A 6 63.93 9.81 -37.12
C ALA A 6 64.06 9.90 -38.67
N ASN A 7 62.93 9.57 -39.35
CA ASN A 7 62.27 10.12 -40.59
C ASN A 7 63.10 10.31 -41.89
N PRO A 8 62.53 10.57 -43.11
CA PRO A 8 61.16 10.94 -43.53
C PRO A 8 60.62 10.29 -44.86
N GLU A 9 59.45 10.80 -45.30
CA GLU A 9 58.66 10.67 -46.56
C GLU A 9 59.29 10.18 -47.88
N VAL A 10 58.51 9.43 -48.68
CA VAL A 10 58.50 9.49 -50.17
C VAL A 10 57.06 9.33 -50.73
N PRO A 11 56.64 10.09 -51.77
CA PRO A 11 55.28 10.18 -52.31
C PRO A 11 55.09 9.61 -53.74
N GLY A 12 53.82 9.42 -54.14
CA GLY A 12 53.27 9.69 -55.49
C GLY A 12 53.65 8.82 -56.70
N ALA A 13 52.64 8.23 -57.36
CA ALA A 13 52.23 8.53 -58.75
C ALA A 13 51.43 7.37 -59.41
N ALA A 14 50.26 7.73 -59.97
CA ALA A 14 49.39 6.92 -60.85
C ALA A 14 49.96 6.88 -62.30
N PRO A 15 49.32 6.29 -63.37
CA PRO A 15 47.95 6.64 -63.83
C PRO A 15 47.13 5.57 -64.62
N ALA A 16 45.86 5.95 -64.92
CA ALA A 16 45.07 5.70 -66.15
C ALA A 16 44.67 4.26 -66.55
N SER A 17 43.50 3.94 -67.11
CA SER A 17 42.32 4.69 -67.59
C SER A 17 41.16 3.71 -67.80
N GLY A 18 39.92 4.15 -67.57
CA GLY A 18 38.72 3.38 -67.94
C GLY A 18 37.44 4.18 -67.70
N ASN A 19 37.10 5.05 -68.66
CA ASN A 19 35.90 5.88 -68.69
C ASN A 19 34.59 5.07 -68.64
N ALA A 20 33.66 5.47 -67.77
CA ALA A 20 32.20 5.28 -67.95
C ALA A 20 31.43 6.30 -67.08
N PRO A 21 30.22 6.74 -67.49
CA PRO A 21 29.81 8.15 -67.45
C PRO A 21 29.02 8.60 -66.21
N ALA A 22 28.94 9.93 -66.07
CA ALA A 22 28.24 10.69 -65.03
C ALA A 22 26.77 10.27 -64.78
N PRO A 23 26.27 10.44 -63.53
CA PRO A 23 24.94 10.02 -63.14
C PRO A 23 23.82 10.83 -63.82
N PRO A 24 22.68 10.19 -64.14
CA PRO A 24 21.54 10.87 -64.76
C PRO A 24 20.89 11.92 -63.84
N PRO A 25 20.31 12.99 -64.41
CA PRO A 25 19.72 14.10 -63.67
C PRO A 25 18.48 13.70 -62.87
N ALA A 26 18.32 14.37 -61.73
CA ALA A 26 17.22 14.19 -60.78
C ALA A 26 15.85 14.28 -61.45
N VAL A 27 15.07 13.20 -61.34
CA VAL A 27 13.65 13.19 -61.66
C VAL A 27 12.92 13.92 -60.53
N ALA A 28 12.27 15.02 -60.87
CA ALA A 28 11.42 15.78 -59.95
C ALA A 28 10.31 14.88 -59.41
N ALA A 29 10.25 14.76 -58.08
CA ALA A 29 9.16 14.08 -57.39
C ALA A 29 7.83 14.80 -57.65
N PRO A 30 6.72 14.07 -57.90
CA PRO A 30 5.40 14.67 -57.92
C PRO A 30 5.04 15.15 -56.51
N VAL A 31 4.62 16.42 -56.46
CA VAL A 31 4.24 17.19 -55.26
C VAL A 31 3.17 16.45 -54.45
N PRO A 32 3.35 16.22 -53.13
CA PRO A 32 2.32 15.66 -52.27
C PRO A 32 1.15 16.64 -52.09
N PRO A 33 -0.11 16.18 -51.96
CA PRO A 33 -1.19 17.04 -51.52
C PRO A 33 -0.91 17.52 -50.09
N ASP A 34 -0.81 18.84 -49.99
CA ASP A 34 -0.59 19.64 -48.80
C ASP A 34 -1.72 19.41 -47.77
N VAL A 35 -1.52 18.48 -46.84
CA VAL A 35 -2.27 18.46 -45.57
C VAL A 35 -1.27 18.79 -44.46
N LYS A 36 -1.34 20.06 -44.03
CA LYS A 36 -0.56 20.69 -42.98
C LYS A 36 -0.62 19.91 -41.65
N LEU A 37 0.23 18.90 -41.52
CA LEU A 37 0.69 18.35 -40.24
C LEU A 37 1.81 19.24 -39.70
N ARG A 38 1.45 20.38 -39.12
CA ARG A 38 2.39 21.19 -38.33
C ARG A 38 1.63 22.05 -37.32
N GLY A 39 1.71 21.64 -36.05
CA GLY A 39 1.38 22.51 -34.91
C GLY A 39 0.11 22.16 -34.14
N ARG A 40 -0.19 20.88 -33.89
CA ARG A 40 -1.29 20.47 -33.00
C ARG A 40 -0.83 19.58 -31.84
N ASP A 41 0.25 19.96 -31.19
CA ASP A 41 0.67 19.36 -29.93
C ASP A 41 1.20 20.50 -29.04
N HIS A 42 0.72 20.53 -27.79
CA HIS A 42 1.11 21.41 -26.66
C HIS A 42 0.22 22.60 -26.26
N PHE A 43 -0.80 23.00 -27.02
CA PHE A 43 -1.77 24.02 -26.55
C PHE A 43 -3.20 23.49 -26.32
N ASP A 44 -3.53 22.28 -26.79
CA ASP A 44 -4.87 21.68 -26.59
C ASP A 44 -5.12 21.27 -25.12
N GLY A 45 -4.07 21.02 -24.32
CA GLY A 45 -4.19 20.65 -22.91
C GLY A 45 -4.65 21.77 -21.97
N LEU A 46 -4.50 23.03 -22.35
CA LEU A 46 -4.99 24.19 -21.57
C LEU A 46 -6.42 24.60 -21.94
N LYS A 47 -6.92 24.12 -23.09
CA LYS A 47 -8.28 24.37 -23.57
C LYS A 47 -9.27 23.32 -23.05
N GLU A 48 -8.80 22.10 -22.80
CA GLU A 48 -9.56 21.06 -22.08
C GLU A 48 -9.83 21.41 -20.61
N GLU A 49 -9.05 22.29 -19.99
CA GLU A 49 -9.25 22.68 -18.58
C GLU A 49 -10.44 23.64 -18.39
N LEU A 50 -10.82 24.40 -19.42
CA LEU A 50 -12.02 25.27 -19.40
C LEU A 50 -13.29 24.58 -19.94
N ALA A 51 -13.15 23.43 -20.61
CA ALA A 51 -14.24 22.60 -21.14
C ALA A 51 -14.38 21.26 -20.37
N GLY A 52 -13.73 21.17 -19.21
CA GLY A 52 -13.44 19.91 -18.51
C GLY A 52 -14.69 19.13 -18.09
N GLU A 53 -15.76 19.80 -17.66
CA GLU A 53 -16.98 19.11 -17.23
C GLU A 53 -17.74 18.49 -18.41
N GLU A 54 -17.95 19.21 -19.52
CA GLU A 54 -18.61 18.66 -20.73
C GLU A 54 -17.79 17.55 -21.40
N ALA A 55 -16.46 17.66 -21.40
CA ALA A 55 -15.58 16.62 -21.95
C ALA A 55 -15.53 15.36 -21.07
N ILE A 56 -15.60 15.53 -19.74
CA ILE A 56 -15.68 14.42 -18.79
C ILE A 56 -17.05 13.76 -18.88
N ASP A 57 -18.14 14.52 -18.92
CA ASP A 57 -19.52 14.00 -19.03
C ASP A 57 -19.73 13.27 -20.36
N ARG A 58 -19.17 13.78 -21.46
CA ARG A 58 -19.18 13.09 -22.75
C ARG A 58 -18.41 11.78 -22.70
N ARG A 59 -17.22 11.76 -22.10
CA ARG A 59 -16.44 10.51 -21.93
C ARG A 59 -17.12 9.54 -20.96
N LEU A 60 -17.82 10.05 -19.94
CA LEU A 60 -18.58 9.24 -18.99
C LEU A 60 -19.78 8.58 -19.67
N GLY A 61 -20.51 9.33 -20.51
CA GLY A 61 -21.60 8.80 -21.33
C GLY A 61 -21.11 7.80 -22.38
N GLU A 62 -19.94 8.02 -22.98
CA GLU A 62 -19.29 7.03 -23.86
C GLU A 62 -18.93 5.75 -23.09
N ILE A 63 -18.45 5.86 -21.85
CA ILE A 63 -18.12 4.71 -20.99
C ILE A 63 -19.39 3.98 -20.51
N GLU A 64 -20.46 4.71 -20.18
CA GLU A 64 -21.74 4.14 -19.76
C GLU A 64 -22.39 3.37 -20.91
N MET A 65 -22.39 3.94 -22.11
CA MET A 65 -22.86 3.28 -23.34
C MET A 65 -22.01 2.05 -23.67
N LEU A 66 -20.67 2.12 -23.55
CA LEU A 66 -19.79 0.94 -23.68
C LEU A 66 -20.07 -0.13 -22.60
N GLY A 67 -20.49 0.30 -21.40
CA GLY A 67 -20.91 -0.58 -20.31
C GLY A 67 -22.24 -1.28 -20.60
N GLU A 68 -23.22 -0.57 -21.16
CA GLU A 68 -24.49 -1.14 -21.63
C GLU A 68 -24.26 -2.12 -22.80
N GLU A 69 -23.40 -1.77 -23.76
CA GLU A 69 -23.02 -2.64 -24.87
C GLU A 69 -22.36 -3.94 -24.38
N ALA A 70 -21.44 -3.85 -23.41
CA ALA A 70 -20.82 -5.01 -22.79
C ALA A 70 -21.83 -5.88 -22.02
N ALA A 71 -22.84 -5.27 -21.38
CA ALA A 71 -23.90 -5.99 -20.67
C ALA A 71 -24.87 -6.72 -21.61
N ILE A 72 -25.05 -6.24 -22.84
CA ILE A 72 -25.84 -6.88 -23.91
C ILE A 72 -25.04 -8.02 -24.58
N GLY A 73 -23.81 -8.29 -24.11
CA GLY A 73 -22.96 -9.36 -24.64
C GLY A 73 -22.12 -8.94 -25.85
N TRP A 74 -22.05 -7.63 -26.14
CA TRP A 74 -21.09 -7.12 -27.12
C TRP A 74 -19.69 -7.33 -26.55
N LYS A 75 -18.90 -8.22 -27.16
CA LYS A 75 -17.48 -8.33 -26.87
C LYS A 75 -16.78 -7.17 -27.58
N PRO A 76 -16.18 -6.21 -26.86
CA PRO A 76 -15.43 -5.13 -27.49
C PRO A 76 -14.37 -5.74 -28.39
N THR A 77 -14.29 -5.27 -29.64
CA THR A 77 -13.26 -5.67 -30.60
C THR A 77 -11.90 -5.57 -29.92
N ALA A 78 -11.14 -6.66 -29.88
CA ALA A 78 -9.86 -6.71 -29.18
C ALA A 78 -9.00 -5.49 -29.56
N HIS A 79 -8.89 -4.53 -28.65
CA HIS A 79 -8.09 -3.34 -28.91
C HIS A 79 -6.66 -3.77 -29.23
N PRO A 80 -6.02 -3.17 -30.25
CA PRO A 80 -4.63 -3.46 -30.55
C PRO A 80 -3.82 -3.30 -29.26
N PRO A 81 -2.91 -4.24 -28.96
CA PRO A 81 -2.21 -4.27 -27.69
C PRO A 81 -1.56 -2.91 -27.45
N VAL A 82 -2.02 -2.21 -26.41
CA VAL A 82 -1.45 -0.93 -25.96
C VAL A 82 0.07 -1.02 -25.96
N ALA A 83 0.74 -0.02 -26.51
CA ALA A 83 2.20 0.01 -26.65
C ALA A 83 2.89 -0.37 -25.31
N PRO A 84 3.98 -1.15 -25.34
CA PRO A 84 4.66 -1.62 -24.13
C PRO A 84 5.05 -0.48 -23.16
N GLU A 85 5.40 0.68 -23.70
CA GLU A 85 5.77 1.88 -22.93
C GLU A 85 4.60 2.41 -22.08
N VAL A 86 3.39 2.43 -22.65
CA VAL A 86 2.18 2.90 -21.94
C VAL A 86 1.77 1.88 -20.87
N ARG A 87 1.93 0.58 -21.13
CA ARG A 87 1.72 -0.47 -20.13
C ARG A 87 2.69 -0.34 -18.95
N PHE A 88 3.97 -0.05 -19.24
CA PHE A 88 4.98 0.19 -18.21
C PHE A 88 4.63 1.40 -17.34
N LEU A 89 4.26 2.54 -17.97
CA LEU A 89 3.88 3.75 -17.23
C LEU A 89 2.66 3.52 -16.34
N HIS A 90 1.67 2.77 -16.81
CA HIS A 90 0.49 2.44 -16.02
C HIS A 90 0.84 1.58 -14.80
N VAL A 91 1.60 0.49 -14.99
CA VAL A 91 2.03 -0.40 -13.90
C VAL A 91 2.89 0.34 -12.88
N SER A 92 3.83 1.18 -13.34
CA SER A 92 4.67 2.01 -12.47
C SER A 92 3.85 2.99 -11.63
N ARG A 93 2.87 3.67 -12.25
CA ARG A 93 1.93 4.57 -11.54
C ARG A 93 1.15 3.82 -10.47
N THR A 94 0.60 2.65 -10.79
CA THR A 94 -0.17 1.84 -9.84
C THR A 94 0.69 1.36 -8.68
N ILE A 95 1.92 0.90 -8.93
CA ILE A 95 2.86 0.53 -7.85
C ILE A 95 3.13 1.71 -6.92
N HIS A 96 3.41 2.89 -7.48
CA HIS A 96 3.65 4.09 -6.69
C HIS A 96 2.43 4.46 -5.83
N GLN A 97 1.23 4.41 -6.41
CA GLN A 97 -0.02 4.66 -5.68
C GLN A 97 -0.24 3.65 -4.55
N LEU A 98 -0.01 2.36 -4.77
CA LEU A 98 -0.14 1.32 -3.74
C LEU A 98 0.84 1.53 -2.58
N VAL A 99 2.08 1.94 -2.87
CA VAL A 99 3.07 2.25 -1.83
C VAL A 99 2.68 3.50 -1.05
N THR A 100 2.22 4.55 -1.73
CA THR A 100 1.78 5.78 -1.10
C THR A 100 0.54 5.57 -0.24
N ASP A 101 -0.45 4.82 -0.72
CA ASP A 101 -1.67 4.48 0.02
C ASP A 101 -1.36 3.64 1.27
N ARG A 102 -0.47 2.65 1.14
CA ARG A 102 0.05 1.87 2.28
C ARG A 102 0.70 2.78 3.33
N ASN A 103 1.65 3.62 2.92
CA ASN A 103 2.38 4.49 3.84
C ASN A 103 1.44 5.51 4.50
N ARG A 104 0.48 6.06 3.74
CA ARG A 104 -0.55 6.97 4.26
C ARG A 104 -1.43 6.27 5.30
N SER A 105 -1.89 5.06 5.01
CA SER A 105 -2.73 4.27 5.92
C SER A 105 -2.02 4.00 7.25
N VAL A 106 -0.75 3.56 7.21
CA VAL A 106 0.05 3.33 8.42
C VAL A 106 0.33 4.64 9.17
N GLY A 107 0.65 5.72 8.44
CA GLY A 107 0.91 7.03 9.02
C GLY A 107 -0.31 7.59 9.78
N ILE A 108 -1.50 7.49 9.18
CA ILE A 108 -2.76 7.90 9.83
C ILE A 108 -3.02 7.04 11.06
N PHE A 109 -2.84 5.73 10.97
CA PHE A 109 -3.01 4.84 12.12
C PHE A 109 -2.09 5.22 13.29
N LEU A 110 -0.81 5.45 13.02
CA LEU A 110 0.17 5.84 14.03
C LEU A 110 -0.13 7.22 14.64
N ALA A 111 -0.61 8.17 13.83
CA ALA A 111 -1.01 9.48 14.33
C ALA A 111 -2.24 9.39 15.25
N VAL A 112 -3.24 8.59 14.88
CA VAL A 112 -4.42 8.38 15.73
C VAL A 112 -4.02 7.64 17.01
N ALA A 113 -3.17 6.63 16.90
CA ALA A 113 -2.65 5.89 18.05
C ALA A 113 -1.87 6.78 19.02
N SER A 114 -0.99 7.65 18.53
CA SER A 114 -0.24 8.56 19.40
C SER A 114 -1.15 9.54 20.12
N ILE A 115 -2.16 10.10 19.45
CA ILE A 115 -3.15 11.00 20.07
C ILE A 115 -3.95 10.27 21.14
N LEU A 116 -4.48 9.08 20.85
CA LEU A 116 -5.31 8.33 21.80
C LEU A 116 -4.50 7.84 22.99
N VAL A 117 -3.27 7.37 22.79
CA VAL A 117 -2.37 6.99 23.88
C VAL A 117 -1.98 8.18 24.74
N ALA A 118 -1.70 9.34 24.14
CA ALA A 118 -1.41 10.57 24.88
C ALA A 118 -2.61 11.03 25.71
N ALA A 119 -3.82 10.98 25.13
CA ALA A 119 -5.07 11.32 25.83
C ALA A 119 -5.35 10.36 26.99
N ALA A 120 -5.19 9.05 26.79
CA ALA A 120 -5.34 8.04 27.84
C ALA A 120 -4.32 8.24 28.97
N THR A 121 -3.05 8.50 28.61
CA THR A 121 -1.98 8.79 29.58
C THR A 121 -2.25 10.08 30.36
N GLY A 122 -2.76 11.12 29.70
CA GLY A 122 -3.20 12.35 30.34
C GLY A 122 -4.30 12.07 31.36
N LEU A 123 -5.34 11.35 30.96
CA LEU A 123 -6.48 11.01 31.83
C LEU A 123 -6.08 10.17 33.05
N LEU A 124 -5.08 9.30 32.92
CA LEU A 124 -4.53 8.51 34.03
C LEU A 124 -3.67 9.34 35.00
N ASN A 125 -3.03 10.40 34.52
CA ASN A 125 -2.14 11.26 35.33
C ASN A 125 -2.84 12.50 35.93
N VAL A 126 -4.11 12.74 35.62
CA VAL A 126 -4.87 13.88 36.19
C VAL A 126 -4.99 13.73 37.71
N LYS A 127 -4.50 14.73 38.44
CA LYS A 127 -4.77 14.91 39.87
C LYS A 127 -5.96 15.87 40.01
N ALA A 128 -7.02 15.45 40.67
CA ALA A 128 -8.16 16.32 40.94
C ALA A 128 -7.77 17.34 42.04
N GLU A 129 -7.46 18.57 41.65
CA GLU A 129 -7.20 19.66 42.59
C GLU A 129 -8.51 20.23 43.20
N VAL A 130 -9.64 20.04 42.51
CA VAL A 130 -10.98 20.44 42.95
C VAL A 130 -11.92 19.26 42.75
N ALA A 131 -12.82 19.02 43.72
CA ALA A 131 -13.81 17.93 43.65
C ALA A 131 -14.66 18.07 42.37
N PRO A 132 -14.49 17.19 41.36
CA PRO A 132 -15.20 17.32 40.10
C PRO A 132 -16.67 16.92 40.28
N ILE A 133 -17.57 17.57 39.51
CA ILE A 133 -19.01 17.26 39.50
C ILE A 133 -19.26 15.78 39.15
N ILE A 134 -18.42 15.21 38.28
CA ILE A 134 -18.43 13.80 37.91
C ILE A 134 -17.14 13.17 38.42
N PRO A 135 -17.19 12.06 39.18
CA PRO A 135 -15.99 11.39 39.67
C PRO A 135 -15.13 10.91 38.49
N LEU A 136 -13.83 11.20 38.53
CA LEU A 136 -12.87 10.84 37.48
C LEU A 136 -12.86 9.35 37.17
N ARG A 137 -13.14 8.49 38.17
CA ARG A 137 -13.23 7.04 38.00
C ARG A 137 -14.31 6.64 36.98
N THR A 138 -15.47 7.31 37.00
CA THR A 138 -16.55 7.04 36.03
C THR A 138 -16.12 7.42 34.62
N ILE A 139 -15.43 8.55 34.46
CA ILE A 139 -14.90 8.98 33.16
C ILE A 139 -13.86 7.98 32.66
N GLN A 140 -12.90 7.58 33.50
CA GLN A 140 -11.88 6.60 33.15
C GLN A 140 -12.48 5.24 32.76
N TYR A 141 -13.50 4.78 33.48
CA TYR A 141 -14.17 3.51 33.24
C TYR A 141 -14.82 3.42 31.85
N TRP A 142 -15.44 4.50 31.37
CA TRP A 142 -16.08 4.51 30.06
C TRP A 142 -15.13 4.95 28.93
N CYS A 143 -14.28 5.93 29.18
CA CYS A 143 -13.41 6.50 28.15
C CYS A 143 -12.23 5.60 27.81
N LEU A 144 -11.54 5.00 28.79
CA LEU A 144 -10.33 4.22 28.49
C LEU A 144 -10.64 2.98 27.63
N PRO A 145 -11.61 2.11 27.97
CA PRO A 145 -11.93 0.97 27.13
C PRO A 145 -12.39 1.39 25.72
N ALA A 146 -13.16 2.48 25.61
CA ALA A 146 -13.59 3.01 24.31
C ALA A 146 -12.39 3.46 23.44
N THR A 147 -11.42 4.17 24.01
CA THR A 147 -10.20 4.58 23.29
C THR A 147 -9.37 3.39 22.81
N PHE A 148 -9.20 2.36 23.63
CA PHE A 148 -8.47 1.15 23.22
C PHE A 148 -9.26 0.30 22.23
N LEU A 149 -10.58 0.21 22.37
CA LEU A 149 -11.44 -0.51 21.43
C LEU A 149 -11.44 0.14 20.04
N THR A 150 -11.51 1.47 19.98
CA THR A 150 -11.42 2.21 18.71
C THR A 150 -10.09 1.96 18.00
N LEU A 151 -8.96 1.93 18.72
CA LEU A 151 -7.67 1.54 18.15
C LEU A 151 -7.64 0.09 17.66
N ALA A 152 -8.23 -0.83 18.41
CA ALA A 152 -8.34 -2.22 17.98
C ALA A 152 -9.13 -2.35 16.68
N VAL A 153 -10.31 -1.73 16.59
CA VAL A 153 -11.15 -1.76 15.38
C VAL A 153 -10.42 -1.11 14.19
N LEU A 154 -9.80 0.04 14.40
CA LEU A 154 -9.02 0.72 13.36
C LEU A 154 -7.87 -0.18 12.85
N ALA A 155 -7.18 -0.87 13.75
CA ALA A 155 -6.09 -1.79 13.39
C ALA A 155 -6.59 -2.95 12.51
N VAL A 156 -7.81 -3.46 12.72
CA VAL A 156 -8.43 -4.47 11.83
C VAL A 156 -8.60 -3.92 10.42
N PHE A 157 -9.18 -2.73 10.27
CA PHE A 157 -9.39 -2.12 8.96
C PHE A 157 -8.07 -1.83 8.23
N ILE A 158 -7.10 -1.25 8.93
CA ILE A 158 -5.77 -1.00 8.36
C ILE A 158 -5.08 -2.31 8.00
N SER A 159 -5.24 -3.36 8.79
CA SER A 159 -4.70 -4.69 8.48
C SER A 159 -5.23 -5.23 7.15
N PHE A 160 -6.53 -5.08 6.87
CA PHE A 160 -7.10 -5.46 5.57
C PHE A 160 -6.57 -4.60 4.42
N LEU A 161 -6.46 -3.28 4.61
CA LEU A 161 -5.90 -2.38 3.59
C LEU A 161 -4.45 -2.73 3.26
N LEU A 162 -3.64 -3.07 4.27
CA LEU A 162 -2.26 -3.50 4.09
C LEU A 162 -2.14 -4.83 3.34
N ILE A 163 -3.03 -5.79 3.62
CA ILE A 163 -3.10 -7.06 2.88
C ILE A 163 -3.45 -6.79 1.42
N ARG A 164 -4.48 -5.97 1.17
CA ARG A 164 -4.90 -5.60 -0.19
C ARG A 164 -3.78 -4.91 -0.97
N ALA A 165 -3.12 -3.92 -0.35
CA ALA A 165 -2.02 -3.18 -0.96
C ALA A 165 -0.85 -4.11 -1.29
N ARG A 166 -0.51 -5.06 -0.40
CA ARG A 166 0.55 -6.03 -0.63
C ARG A 166 0.25 -6.97 -1.79
N ILE A 167 -0.97 -7.50 -1.86
CA ILE A 167 -1.39 -8.40 -2.95
C ILE A 167 -1.34 -7.64 -4.28
N GLY A 168 -1.94 -6.45 -4.34
CA GLY A 168 -1.91 -5.60 -5.54
C GLY A 168 -0.48 -5.33 -6.00
N LEU A 169 0.43 -5.04 -5.07
CA LEU A 169 1.82 -4.77 -5.40
C LEU A 169 2.54 -6.01 -5.97
N ILE A 170 2.27 -7.21 -5.45
CA ILE A 170 2.84 -8.45 -6.01
C ILE A 170 2.38 -8.66 -7.45
N TYR A 171 1.09 -8.41 -7.75
CA TYR A 171 0.56 -8.53 -9.11
C TYR A 171 1.17 -7.49 -10.06
N GLU A 172 1.23 -6.22 -9.67
CA GLU A 172 1.79 -5.17 -10.51
C GLU A 172 3.30 -5.36 -10.73
N VAL A 173 4.06 -5.76 -9.70
CA VAL A 173 5.48 -6.09 -9.85
C VAL A 173 5.68 -7.32 -10.74
N ALA A 174 4.84 -8.34 -10.63
CA ALA A 174 4.91 -9.51 -11.51
C ALA A 174 4.66 -9.12 -12.98
N LYS A 175 3.67 -8.25 -13.23
CA LYS A 175 3.38 -7.69 -14.55
C LYS A 175 4.55 -6.88 -15.09
N LEU A 176 5.17 -6.04 -14.24
CA LEU A 176 6.34 -5.27 -14.61
C LEU A 176 7.53 -6.16 -15.01
N ASN A 177 7.79 -7.22 -14.24
CA ASN A 177 8.88 -8.16 -14.54
C ASN A 177 8.68 -8.86 -15.89
N VAL A 178 7.42 -9.19 -16.23
CA VAL A 178 7.08 -9.77 -17.55
C VAL A 178 7.32 -8.78 -18.67
N LEU A 179 6.89 -7.51 -18.50
CA LEU A 179 7.15 -6.46 -19.49
C LEU A 179 8.64 -6.22 -19.72
N MET A 180 9.47 -6.39 -18.68
CA MET A 180 10.92 -6.24 -18.76
C MET A 180 11.67 -7.52 -19.19
N GLY A 181 10.95 -8.62 -19.45
CA GLY A 181 11.55 -9.91 -19.81
C GLY A 181 12.39 -10.54 -18.69
N LEU A 182 12.24 -10.08 -17.44
CA LEU A 182 13.00 -10.59 -16.30
C LEU A 182 12.33 -11.84 -15.72
N PRO A 183 13.10 -12.89 -15.36
CA PRO A 183 12.55 -14.08 -14.75
C PRO A 183 11.90 -13.75 -13.39
N SER A 184 10.58 -13.89 -13.33
CA SER A 184 9.71 -13.54 -12.19
C SER A 184 9.95 -14.35 -10.91
N LYS A 185 10.76 -15.42 -10.98
CA LYS A 185 11.09 -16.30 -9.84
C LYS A 185 11.81 -15.59 -8.69
N ARG A 186 12.31 -14.35 -8.92
CA ARG A 186 13.18 -13.63 -7.97
C ARG A 186 12.45 -12.87 -6.86
N VAL A 187 11.12 -12.79 -6.88
CA VAL A 187 10.38 -12.13 -5.79
C VAL A 187 10.02 -13.17 -4.73
N GLU A 188 10.86 -13.26 -3.70
CA GLU A 188 10.58 -14.04 -2.50
C GLU A 188 9.26 -13.56 -1.88
N ARG A 189 8.21 -14.37 -2.05
CA ARG A 189 6.80 -13.94 -1.88
C ARG A 189 6.46 -13.58 -0.44
N VAL A 190 7.22 -14.11 0.52
CA VAL A 190 6.99 -13.93 1.95
C VAL A 190 8.34 -13.81 2.64
N ASN A 191 8.96 -12.63 2.51
CA ASN A 191 10.12 -12.31 3.33
C ASN A 191 9.63 -11.70 4.67
N PRO A 192 9.91 -12.32 5.83
CA PRO A 192 9.49 -11.81 7.14
C PRO A 192 10.21 -10.51 7.53
N LEU A 193 11.31 -10.14 6.86
CA LEU A 193 11.96 -8.83 6.99
C LEU A 193 11.46 -7.82 5.94
N SER A 194 10.45 -8.17 5.16
CA SER A 194 9.84 -7.23 4.22
C SER A 194 9.20 -6.06 4.98
N ILE A 195 9.42 -4.84 4.48
CA ILE A 195 8.80 -3.63 5.04
C ILE A 195 7.28 -3.74 5.12
N PHE A 196 6.63 -4.48 4.22
CA PHE A 196 5.19 -4.74 4.27
C PHE A 196 4.79 -5.61 5.46
N TYR A 197 5.61 -6.60 5.81
CA TYR A 197 5.36 -7.44 6.97
C TYR A 197 5.58 -6.66 8.24
N ILE A 198 6.67 -5.89 8.33
CA ILE A 198 6.99 -5.08 9.52
C ILE A 198 5.89 -4.05 9.79
N MET A 199 5.42 -3.33 8.77
CA MET A 199 4.33 -2.37 8.91
C MET A 199 3.02 -3.03 9.36
N HIS A 200 2.70 -4.21 8.80
CA HIS A 200 1.51 -4.96 9.20
C HIS A 200 1.63 -5.49 10.64
N LEU A 201 2.79 -6.07 10.98
CA LEU A 201 3.08 -6.57 12.32
C LEU A 201 2.95 -5.46 13.36
N LEU A 202 3.48 -4.26 13.07
CA LEU A 202 3.36 -3.12 13.96
C LEU A 202 1.88 -2.77 14.24
N VAL A 203 1.07 -2.65 13.19
CA VAL A 203 -0.37 -2.33 13.31
C VAL A 203 -1.09 -3.43 14.10
N VAL A 204 -0.81 -4.69 13.82
CA VAL A 204 -1.45 -5.84 14.46
C VAL A 204 -1.07 -5.94 15.94
N VAL A 205 0.21 -5.75 16.29
CA VAL A 205 0.68 -5.77 17.68
C VAL A 205 0.06 -4.62 18.48
N LEU A 206 0.04 -3.41 17.92
CA LEU A 206 -0.55 -2.25 18.60
C LEU A 206 -2.07 -2.39 18.76
N GLY A 207 -2.74 -2.91 17.72
CA GLY A 207 -4.16 -3.25 17.76
C GLY A 207 -4.48 -4.34 18.79
N GLY A 208 -3.66 -5.40 18.85
CA GLY A 208 -3.82 -6.50 19.81
C GLY A 208 -3.58 -6.07 21.24
N ALA A 209 -2.55 -5.23 21.48
CA ALA A 209 -2.32 -4.63 22.80
C ALA A 209 -3.52 -3.78 23.22
N SER A 210 -4.10 -3.00 22.30
CA SER A 210 -5.29 -2.20 22.57
C SER A 210 -6.53 -3.06 22.84
N ALA A 211 -6.77 -4.10 22.03
CA ALA A 211 -7.87 -5.04 22.24
C ALA A 211 -7.76 -5.76 23.60
N GLY A 212 -6.55 -6.19 23.95
CA GLY A 212 -6.26 -6.83 25.24
C GLY A 212 -6.46 -5.89 26.42
N LEU A 213 -6.00 -4.64 26.33
CA LEU A 213 -6.22 -3.63 27.38
C LEU A 213 -7.70 -3.30 27.55
N ALA A 214 -8.45 -3.11 26.45
CA ALA A 214 -9.89 -2.88 26.50
C ALA A 214 -10.62 -4.06 27.18
N ALA A 215 -10.29 -5.29 26.78
CA ALA A 215 -10.88 -6.50 27.34
C ALA A 215 -10.55 -6.66 28.84
N ALA A 216 -9.30 -6.40 29.24
CA ALA A 216 -8.90 -6.45 30.64
C ALA A 216 -9.64 -5.41 31.49
N MET A 217 -9.78 -4.18 30.99
CA MET A 217 -10.48 -3.11 31.71
C MET A 217 -11.98 -3.41 31.87
N LEU A 218 -12.63 -3.95 30.83
CA LEU A 218 -14.03 -4.35 30.90
C LEU A 218 -14.24 -5.56 31.81
N ALA A 219 -13.35 -6.55 31.74
CA ALA A 219 -13.40 -7.73 32.60
C ALA A 219 -13.16 -7.38 34.08
N TYR A 220 -12.26 -6.43 34.35
CA TYR A 220 -12.04 -5.91 35.70
C TYR A 220 -13.28 -5.18 36.23
N GLY A 221 -13.92 -4.35 35.41
CA GLY A 221 -15.20 -3.72 35.76
C GLY A 221 -16.31 -4.70 36.12
N TRP A 222 -16.39 -5.80 35.37
CA TRP A 222 -17.36 -6.85 35.61
C TRP A 222 -17.02 -7.67 36.87
N ALA A 223 -15.75 -8.01 37.07
CA ALA A 223 -15.30 -8.74 38.26
C ALA A 223 -15.49 -7.94 39.56
N VAL A 224 -15.29 -6.62 39.54
CA VAL A 224 -15.55 -5.76 40.71
C VAL A 224 -17.04 -5.56 40.97
N ALA A 225 -17.90 -5.68 39.95
CA ALA A 225 -19.35 -5.58 40.11
C ALA A 225 -19.99 -6.86 40.67
N VAL A 226 -19.29 -8.00 40.55
CA VAL A 226 -19.68 -9.28 41.12
C VAL A 226 -18.83 -9.44 42.37
N ASP A 227 -19.31 -8.98 43.54
CA ASP A 227 -18.64 -9.16 44.83
C ASP A 227 -18.15 -10.61 44.97
N VAL A 228 -16.85 -10.81 44.76
CA VAL A 228 -16.20 -12.05 45.14
C VAL A 228 -16.01 -11.90 46.64
N ASP A 229 -16.81 -12.62 47.43
CA ASP A 229 -16.68 -12.65 48.89
C ASP A 229 -15.24 -13.08 49.26
N VAL A 230 -14.35 -12.11 49.46
CA VAL A 230 -12.98 -12.38 49.93
C VAL A 230 -13.09 -12.78 51.39
N PRO A 231 -12.69 -14.01 51.78
CA PRO A 231 -12.80 -14.46 53.16
C PRO A 231 -11.99 -13.56 54.09
N ALA A 232 -12.61 -13.10 55.18
CA ALA A 232 -11.94 -12.30 56.19
C ALA A 232 -10.71 -13.04 56.74
N GLY A 233 -9.51 -12.50 56.50
CA GLY A 233 -8.23 -13.08 56.93
C GLY A 233 -7.38 -13.72 55.84
N SER A 234 -7.79 -13.66 54.56
CA SER A 234 -6.92 -14.05 53.45
C SER A 234 -5.73 -13.08 53.32
N PRO A 235 -4.56 -13.52 52.84
CA PRO A 235 -3.44 -12.61 52.55
C PRO A 235 -3.81 -11.49 51.55
N GLU A 236 -4.86 -11.69 50.76
CA GLU A 236 -5.43 -10.68 49.84
C GLU A 236 -6.20 -9.57 50.59
N SER A 237 -6.69 -9.80 51.81
CA SER A 237 -7.36 -8.77 52.63
C SER A 237 -6.40 -7.75 53.24
N LEU A 238 -5.10 -8.06 53.29
CA LEU A 238 -4.07 -7.18 53.83
C LEU A 238 -3.47 -6.25 52.78
N ASN A 239 -3.71 -6.51 51.48
CA ASN A 239 -3.15 -5.72 50.38
C ASN A 239 -4.11 -5.69 49.18
N PRO A 240 -5.28 -5.02 49.31
CA PRO A 240 -6.29 -4.98 48.26
C PRO A 240 -5.72 -4.25 47.03
N GLY A 241 -5.46 -5.00 45.96
CA GLY A 241 -4.95 -4.48 44.68
C GLY A 241 -3.55 -4.94 44.27
N GLU A 242 -2.80 -5.60 45.14
CA GLU A 242 -1.47 -6.15 44.80
C GLU A 242 -1.56 -7.64 44.43
N GLY A 243 -2.06 -7.95 43.23
CA GLY A 243 -1.81 -9.23 42.57
C GLY A 243 -2.72 -10.42 42.92
N GLY A 244 -3.87 -10.20 43.56
CA GLY A 244 -4.89 -11.24 43.79
C GLY A 244 -5.56 -11.75 42.50
N ALA A 245 -6.35 -12.84 42.63
CA ALA A 245 -7.07 -13.45 41.50
C ALA A 245 -7.96 -12.44 40.73
N GLU A 246 -8.43 -11.39 41.41
CA GLU A 246 -9.24 -10.29 40.89
C GLU A 246 -8.54 -9.44 39.81
N VAL A 247 -7.20 -9.35 39.84
CA VAL A 247 -6.40 -8.64 38.84
C VAL A 247 -5.83 -9.62 37.81
N ALA A 248 -5.45 -10.82 38.27
CA ALA A 248 -4.85 -11.85 37.42
C ALA A 248 -5.82 -12.35 36.34
N LEU A 249 -7.10 -12.55 36.67
CA LEU A 249 -8.10 -13.06 35.72
C LEU A 249 -8.40 -12.05 34.60
N PRO A 250 -8.74 -10.77 34.87
CA PRO A 250 -8.93 -9.76 33.82
C PRO A 250 -7.69 -9.56 32.95
N LEU A 251 -6.50 -9.53 33.57
CA LEU A 251 -5.25 -9.42 32.83
C LEU A 251 -5.03 -10.64 31.93
N GLY A 252 -5.31 -11.85 32.42
CA GLY A 252 -5.24 -13.09 31.65
C GLY A 252 -6.20 -13.09 30.46
N ILE A 253 -7.44 -12.63 30.65
CA ILE A 253 -8.42 -12.43 29.55
C ILE A 253 -7.87 -11.45 28.53
N GLY A 254 -7.34 -10.31 28.98
CA GLY A 254 -6.75 -9.30 28.11
C GLY A 254 -5.57 -9.83 27.28
N ILE A 255 -4.62 -10.52 27.92
CA ILE A 255 -3.47 -11.13 27.25
C ILE A 255 -3.93 -12.19 26.26
N GLY A 256 -4.84 -13.08 26.67
CA GLY A 256 -5.38 -14.13 25.81
C GLY A 256 -6.07 -13.57 24.57
N LEU A 257 -6.91 -12.55 24.73
CA LEU A 257 -7.62 -11.90 23.63
C LEU A 257 -6.65 -11.12 22.72
N GLY A 258 -5.67 -10.43 23.30
CA GLY A 258 -4.62 -9.75 22.54
C GLY A 258 -3.79 -10.70 21.69
N LEU A 259 -3.37 -11.85 22.25
CA LEU A 259 -2.63 -12.87 21.52
C LEU A 259 -3.49 -13.52 20.42
N PHE A 260 -4.74 -13.86 20.74
CA PHE A 260 -5.69 -14.40 19.75
C PHE A 260 -5.89 -13.42 18.59
N TYR A 261 -6.05 -12.13 18.88
CA TYR A 261 -6.17 -11.06 17.89
C TYR A 261 -4.92 -10.99 16.99
N VAL A 262 -3.72 -10.99 17.57
CA VAL A 262 -2.46 -10.92 16.83
C VAL A 262 -2.27 -12.14 15.93
N VAL A 263 -2.43 -13.34 16.50
CA VAL A 263 -2.30 -14.61 15.76
C VAL A 263 -3.37 -14.71 14.68
N GLY A 264 -4.60 -14.29 14.95
CA GLY A 264 -5.71 -14.30 13.99
C GLY A 264 -5.42 -13.43 12.77
N LEU A 265 -5.00 -12.17 12.97
CA LEU A 265 -4.69 -11.26 11.87
C LEU A 265 -3.42 -11.65 11.10
N LEU A 266 -2.38 -12.12 11.79
CA LEU A 266 -1.19 -12.67 11.13
C LEU A 266 -1.53 -13.92 10.32
N GLY A 267 -2.32 -14.84 10.89
CA GLY A 267 -2.82 -16.02 10.19
C GLY A 267 -3.60 -15.65 8.94
N LEU A 268 -4.50 -14.67 9.05
CA LEU A 268 -5.27 -14.14 7.92
C LEU A 268 -4.35 -13.52 6.86
N TYR A 269 -3.34 -12.77 7.26
CA TYR A 269 -2.34 -12.20 6.36
C TYR A 269 -1.60 -13.28 5.56
N TYR A 270 -1.04 -14.28 6.23
CA TYR A 270 -0.31 -15.36 5.57
C TYR A 270 -1.24 -16.18 4.66
N LEU A 271 -2.42 -16.57 5.16
CA LEU A 271 -3.38 -17.35 4.39
C LEU A 271 -3.83 -16.61 3.13
N THR A 272 -4.16 -15.33 3.25
CA THR A 272 -4.67 -14.53 2.12
C THR A 272 -3.58 -14.32 1.07
N ILE A 273 -2.33 -14.09 1.49
CA ILE A 273 -1.22 -13.91 0.57
C ILE A 273 -0.88 -15.22 -0.11
N LEU A 274 -0.74 -16.31 0.63
CA LEU A 274 -0.45 -17.63 0.05
C LEU A 274 -1.53 -18.05 -0.96
N ARG A 275 -2.82 -17.87 -0.60
CA ARG A 275 -3.95 -18.24 -1.47
C ARG A 275 -4.09 -17.36 -2.71
N ASN A 276 -3.65 -16.10 -2.64
CA ASN A 276 -3.78 -15.15 -3.76
C ASN A 276 -2.49 -14.94 -4.54
N THR A 277 -1.37 -15.56 -4.14
CA THR A 277 -0.08 -15.44 -4.85
C THR A 277 0.48 -16.81 -5.27
N THR A 278 -0.40 -17.81 -5.40
CA THR A 278 -0.08 -19.09 -6.02
C THR A 278 0.39 -18.90 -7.47
N ASP A 279 1.35 -19.70 -7.93
CA ASP A 279 1.92 -19.63 -9.28
C ASP A 279 0.85 -19.60 -10.37
N ALA A 280 -0.18 -20.45 -10.27
CA ALA A 280 -1.28 -20.51 -11.24
C ALA A 280 -2.04 -19.18 -11.42
N LYS A 281 -2.24 -18.42 -10.33
CA LYS A 281 -2.91 -17.10 -10.39
C LYS A 281 -1.99 -16.02 -10.93
N LEU A 282 -0.69 -16.13 -10.64
CA LEU A 282 0.30 -15.21 -11.17
C LEU A 282 0.50 -15.45 -12.66
N ASP A 283 0.52 -16.69 -13.12
CA ASP A 283 0.62 -17.05 -14.54
C ASP A 283 -0.61 -16.55 -15.32
N ALA A 284 -1.81 -16.64 -14.76
CA ALA A 284 -3.02 -16.04 -15.33
C ALA A 284 -2.97 -14.50 -15.40
N ALA A 285 -2.21 -13.84 -14.52
CA ALA A 285 -1.99 -12.39 -14.56
C ALA A 285 -0.91 -11.97 -15.59
N ARG A 286 -0.17 -12.91 -16.18
CA ARG A 286 0.86 -12.64 -17.20
C ARG A 286 0.30 -12.64 -18.62
N SER A 287 -0.76 -13.40 -18.87
CA SER A 287 -1.48 -13.49 -20.16
C SER A 287 -2.39 -12.30 -20.37
#